data_AF-A0A442PBN4-F1
#
_entry.id   AF-A0A442PBN4-F1
#
_cell.length_a   1.000
_cell.length_b   1.000
_cell.length_c   1.000
_cell.angle_alpha   90.00
_cell.angle_beta   90.00
_cell.angle_gamma   90.00
#
_symmetry.space_group_name_H-M   'P 1'
#
loop_
_entity.id
_entity.type
_entity.pdbx_description
1 polymer ?
#
loop_
_entity_poly.entity_id
_entity_poly.type
_entity_poly.pdbx_seq_one_letter_code
_entity_poly.pdbx_strand_id
1 'polypeptide(L)'
;MPGKDNRPLPGRQEQDDVTSDLVRLMPRDLVFTMRFLGESQNLLQRHFQGFMEAEMAAAGMTEETHPMIHAFIERHALLMRDFVFSGVALTRQFRIEEVERLIGDSTSLLRVDIWDQLRGHIAMAERQFRSQVPGLPQLLSGWAAPAETPPGDR
;
A
#
# COMPACT_ATOMS: atom_id res chain seq x y z
N MET A 1 15.40 -58.37 -15.95
CA MET A 1 14.36 -57.77 -15.09
C MET A 1 14.48 -56.25 -15.18
N PRO A 2 13.54 -55.58 -15.87
CA PRO A 2 13.59 -54.15 -16.17
C PRO A 2 12.83 -53.31 -15.13
N GLY A 3 13.13 -52.00 -15.09
CA GLY A 3 12.19 -50.96 -14.65
C GLY A 3 12.43 -50.34 -13.27
N LYS A 4 13.45 -49.48 -13.15
CA LYS A 4 13.45 -48.44 -12.10
C LYS A 4 12.35 -47.44 -12.43
N ASP A 5 11.30 -47.48 -11.63
CA ASP A 5 10.11 -46.63 -11.73
C ASP A 5 10.45 -45.21 -11.25
N ASN A 6 11.19 -44.46 -12.10
CA ASN A 6 11.52 -43.06 -11.86
C ASN A 6 10.35 -42.20 -12.35
N ARG A 7 9.23 -42.26 -11.63
CA ARG A 7 8.09 -41.37 -11.88
C ARG A 7 8.51 -39.93 -11.51
N PRO A 8 8.48 -38.97 -12.44
CA PRO A 8 8.65 -37.57 -12.09
C PRO A 8 7.48 -37.19 -11.19
N LEU A 9 7.75 -36.66 -10.00
CA LEU A 9 6.73 -36.06 -9.14
C LEU A 9 6.06 -34.90 -9.92
N PRO A 10 4.75 -34.97 -10.23
CA PRO A 10 4.04 -33.85 -10.80
C PRO A 10 3.74 -32.88 -9.65
N GLY A 11 4.40 -31.72 -9.66
CA GLY A 11 4.19 -30.71 -8.62
C GLY A 11 5.28 -29.65 -8.48
N ARG A 12 6.35 -29.71 -9.29
CA ARG A 12 7.44 -28.72 -9.22
C ARG A 12 7.60 -27.84 -10.48
N GLN A 13 6.75 -28.04 -11.49
CA GLN A 13 6.84 -27.38 -12.79
C GLN A 13 5.69 -26.39 -13.09
N GLU A 14 4.74 -26.19 -12.18
CA GLU A 14 3.60 -25.26 -12.33
C GLU A 14 3.51 -24.23 -11.19
N GLN A 15 4.63 -23.96 -10.51
CA GLN A 15 4.80 -22.61 -9.97
C GLN A 15 5.36 -21.80 -11.12
N ASP A 16 4.47 -21.35 -12.02
CA ASP A 16 4.73 -20.12 -12.74
C ASP A 16 5.16 -19.11 -11.66
N ASP A 17 6.43 -18.71 -11.72
CA ASP A 17 7.01 -17.80 -10.74
C ASP A 17 6.15 -16.55 -10.77
N VAL A 18 5.30 -16.36 -9.74
CA VAL A 18 4.41 -15.20 -9.60
C VAL A 18 5.19 -13.91 -9.84
N THR A 19 6.47 -13.89 -9.47
CA THR A 19 7.36 -12.77 -9.75
C THR A 19 7.56 -12.55 -11.25
N SER A 20 7.75 -13.60 -12.06
CA SER A 20 7.85 -13.54 -13.52
C SER A 20 6.57 -13.02 -14.16
N ASP A 21 5.41 -13.46 -13.69
CA ASP A 21 4.12 -12.95 -14.17
C ASP A 21 3.92 -11.48 -13.81
N LEU A 22 4.32 -11.06 -12.61
CA LEU A 22 4.30 -9.64 -12.23
C LEU A 22 5.21 -8.79 -13.13
N VAL A 23 6.41 -9.27 -13.52
CA VAL A 23 7.27 -8.55 -14.47
C VAL A 23 6.58 -8.37 -15.82
N ARG A 24 5.91 -9.41 -16.32
CA ARG A 24 5.17 -9.34 -17.59
C ARG A 24 4.06 -8.29 -17.56
N LEU A 25 3.48 -8.03 -16.39
CA LEU A 25 2.42 -7.04 -16.19
C LEU A 25 2.94 -5.62 -15.96
N MET A 26 4.20 -5.43 -15.56
CA MET A 26 4.78 -4.10 -15.26
C MET A 26 4.55 -3.04 -16.35
N PRO A 27 4.72 -3.31 -17.66
CA PRO A 27 4.47 -2.30 -18.69
C PRO A 27 3.07 -1.68 -18.64
N ARG A 28 2.09 -2.49 -18.21
CA ARG A 28 0.67 -2.11 -18.12
C ARG A 28 0.31 -1.55 -16.75
N ASP A 29 0.79 -2.20 -15.70
CA ASP A 29 0.25 -2.04 -14.34
C ASP A 29 1.18 -1.25 -13.40
N LEU A 30 2.45 -1.05 -13.77
CA LEU A 30 3.40 -0.29 -12.96
C LEU A 30 3.44 1.18 -13.38
N VAL A 31 3.02 2.04 -12.45
CA VAL A 31 3.05 3.50 -12.60
C VAL A 31 3.90 4.15 -11.52
N PHE A 32 4.64 5.17 -11.93
CA PHE A 32 5.36 6.07 -11.05
C PHE A 32 4.48 7.28 -10.77
N THR A 33 4.25 7.55 -9.49
CA THR A 33 3.47 8.70 -9.02
C THR A 33 4.39 9.74 -8.40
N MET A 34 4.16 11.01 -8.70
CA MET A 34 4.83 12.09 -7.99
C MET A 34 4.35 12.15 -6.54
N ARG A 35 5.28 12.38 -5.62
CA ARG A 35 4.98 12.60 -4.21
C ARG A 35 5.66 13.86 -3.72
N PHE A 36 4.89 14.79 -3.19
CA PHE A 36 5.41 15.97 -2.49
C PHE A 36 5.90 15.54 -1.10
N LEU A 37 7.11 15.95 -0.74
CA LEU A 37 7.76 15.60 0.53
C LEU A 37 8.27 16.86 1.25
N GLY A 38 8.49 16.73 2.55
CA GLY A 38 9.19 17.72 3.37
C GLY A 38 8.52 19.10 3.37
N GLU A 39 9.31 20.14 3.09
CA GLU A 39 8.91 21.55 3.24
C GLU A 39 7.71 21.94 2.38
N SER A 40 7.55 21.33 1.20
CA SER A 40 6.39 21.56 0.34
C SER A 40 5.07 21.25 1.04
N GLN A 41 5.04 20.20 1.87
CA GLN A 41 3.86 19.84 2.65
C GLN A 41 3.58 20.85 3.75
N ASN A 42 4.62 21.29 4.45
CA ASN A 42 4.51 22.27 5.52
C ASN A 42 4.05 23.62 4.99
N LEU A 43 4.58 24.04 3.83
CA LEU A 43 4.22 25.31 3.20
C LEU A 43 2.74 25.34 2.86
N LEU A 44 2.22 24.30 2.19
CA LEU A 44 0.81 24.27 1.79
C LEU A 44 -0.12 24.10 3.01
N GLN A 45 0.29 23.33 4.02
CA GLN A 45 -0.47 23.21 5.26
C GLN A 45 -0.59 24.57 5.97
N ARG A 46 0.52 25.29 6.16
CA ARG A 46 0.51 26.62 6.78
C ARG A 46 -0.33 27.61 6.01
N HIS A 47 -0.29 27.55 4.67
CA HIS A 47 -1.14 28.37 3.82
C HIS A 47 -2.63 28.10 4.11
N PHE A 48 -3.06 26.84 4.17
CA PHE A 48 -4.45 26.51 4.47
C PHE A 48 -4.85 26.80 5.91
N GLN A 49 -3.96 26.62 6.88
CA GLN A 49 -4.21 27.02 8.27
C GLN A 49 -4.49 28.52 8.35
N GLY A 50 -3.59 29.37 7.82
CA GLY A 50 -3.77 30.82 7.85
C GLY A 50 -4.99 31.29 7.05
N PHE A 51 -5.29 30.64 5.92
CA PHE A 51 -6.52 30.89 5.17
C PHE A 51 -7.77 30.63 6.03
N MET A 52 -7.84 29.46 6.67
CA MET A 52 -8.99 29.08 7.50
C MET A 52 -9.10 29.90 8.78
N GLU A 53 -7.99 30.26 9.42
CA GLU A 53 -7.97 31.20 10.55
C GLU A 53 -8.59 32.55 10.17
N ALA A 54 -8.20 33.10 9.01
CA ALA A 54 -8.72 34.36 8.52
C ALA A 54 -10.22 34.30 8.21
N GLU A 55 -10.68 33.25 7.52
CA GLU A 55 -12.09 33.06 7.18
C GLU A 55 -12.97 32.85 8.42
N MET A 56 -12.51 32.06 9.39
CA MET A 56 -13.25 31.82 10.63
C MET A 56 -13.31 33.07 11.50
N ALA A 57 -12.21 33.82 11.61
CA ALA A 57 -12.20 35.10 12.31
C ALA A 57 -13.15 36.11 11.66
N ALA A 58 -13.18 36.18 10.32
CA ALA A 58 -14.11 37.04 9.57
C ALA A 58 -15.59 36.66 9.80
N ALA A 59 -15.85 35.36 10.03
CA ALA A 59 -17.17 34.86 10.41
C ALA A 59 -17.50 35.01 11.91
N GLY A 60 -16.62 35.64 12.70
CA GLY A 60 -16.79 35.84 14.14
C GLY A 60 -16.58 34.58 14.98
N MET A 61 -15.98 33.53 14.41
CA MET A 61 -15.65 32.31 15.15
C MET A 61 -14.30 32.49 15.84
N THR A 62 -14.33 32.63 17.17
CA THR A 62 -13.14 32.74 18.02
C THR A 62 -13.02 31.52 18.93
N GLU A 63 -11.87 31.36 19.60
CA GLU A 63 -11.69 30.30 20.62
C GLU A 63 -12.71 30.41 21.77
N GLU A 64 -13.15 31.62 22.10
CA GLU A 64 -14.15 31.87 23.14
C GLU A 64 -15.53 31.31 22.74
N THR A 65 -15.87 31.38 21.45
CA THR A 65 -17.14 30.86 20.91
C THR A 65 -17.03 29.39 20.54
N HIS A 66 -15.84 28.96 20.08
CA HIS A 66 -15.55 27.62 19.59
C HIS A 66 -14.20 27.13 20.14
N PRO A 67 -14.17 26.49 21.33
CA PRO A 67 -12.93 26.11 22.00
C PRO A 67 -12.02 25.14 21.23
N MET A 68 -12.58 24.41 20.25
CA MET A 68 -11.85 23.42 19.44
C MET A 68 -11.49 23.92 18.03
N ILE A 69 -11.63 25.23 17.78
CA ILE A 69 -11.46 25.80 16.44
C ILE A 69 -10.04 25.59 15.90
N HIS A 70 -9.01 25.66 16.75
CA HIS A 70 -7.64 25.43 16.32
C HIS A 70 -7.41 23.98 15.86
N ALA A 71 -7.84 22.99 16.66
CA ALA A 71 -7.75 21.58 16.27
C ALA A 71 -8.57 21.26 15.01
N PHE A 72 -9.71 21.95 14.83
CA PHE A 72 -10.50 21.86 13.61
C PHE A 72 -9.71 22.38 12.41
N ILE A 73 -9.11 23.58 12.50
CA ILE A 73 -8.29 24.19 11.46
C ILE A 73 -7.12 23.29 11.08
N GLU A 74 -6.37 22.80 12.07
CA GLU A 74 -5.20 21.93 11.82
C GLU A 74 -5.58 20.68 11.04
N ARG A 75 -6.64 19.99 11.48
CA ARG A 75 -7.12 18.78 10.81
C ARG A 75 -7.60 19.06 9.39
N HIS A 76 -8.37 20.13 9.19
CA HIS A 76 -8.91 20.44 7.87
C HIS A 76 -7.81 20.94 6.92
N ALA A 77 -6.77 21.60 7.41
CA ALA A 77 -5.65 22.05 6.60
C ALA A 77 -4.87 20.85 6.06
N LEU A 78 -4.70 19.83 6.90
CA LEU A 78 -4.10 18.55 6.50
C LEU A 78 -4.92 17.89 5.38
N LEU A 79 -6.24 17.81 5.54
CA LEU A 79 -7.14 17.21 4.55
C LEU A 79 -7.11 17.97 3.21
N MET A 80 -7.15 19.30 3.24
CA MET A 80 -7.08 20.13 2.03
C MET A 80 -5.74 20.00 1.32
N ARG A 81 -4.63 19.99 2.09
CA ARG A 81 -3.28 19.75 1.56
C ARG A 81 -3.21 18.39 0.85
N ASP A 82 -3.69 17.34 1.51
CA ASP A 82 -3.66 15.98 0.97
C ASP A 82 -4.54 15.88 -0.29
N PHE A 83 -5.72 16.50 -0.28
CA PHE A 83 -6.58 16.60 -1.47
C PHE A 83 -5.85 17.24 -2.66
N VAL A 84 -5.19 18.38 -2.46
CA VAL A 84 -4.47 19.07 -3.54
C VAL A 84 -3.31 18.21 -4.06
N PHE A 85 -2.46 17.67 -3.18
CA PHE A 85 -1.32 16.89 -3.62
C PHE A 85 -1.72 15.56 -4.27
N SER A 86 -2.73 14.87 -3.75
CA SER A 86 -3.27 13.68 -4.39
C SER A 86 -3.86 14.01 -5.76
N GLY A 87 -4.58 15.12 -5.90
CA GLY A 87 -5.11 15.57 -7.20
C GLY A 87 -4.00 15.82 -8.24
N VAL A 88 -2.93 16.51 -7.84
CA VAL A 88 -1.77 16.76 -8.72
C VAL A 88 -1.07 15.45 -9.08
N ALA A 89 -0.83 14.57 -8.11
CA ALA A 89 -0.18 13.27 -8.33
C ALA A 89 -0.99 12.36 -9.28
N LEU A 90 -2.32 12.38 -9.18
CA LEU A 90 -3.21 11.61 -10.05
C LEU A 90 -3.23 12.11 -11.49
N THR A 91 -3.06 13.42 -11.69
CA THR A 91 -3.10 14.05 -13.03
C THR A 91 -1.90 13.66 -13.90
N ARG A 92 -0.79 13.26 -13.27
CA ARG A 92 0.49 13.01 -13.94
C ARG A 92 1.11 11.72 -13.38
N GLN A 93 0.69 10.61 -13.96
CA GLN A 93 1.30 9.30 -13.73
C GLN A 93 2.20 8.97 -14.91
N PHE A 94 3.38 8.44 -14.63
CA PHE A 94 4.31 7.97 -15.65
C PHE A 94 4.34 6.46 -15.66
N ARG A 95 4.15 5.84 -16.82
CA ARG A 95 4.37 4.40 -16.97
C ARG A 95 5.85 4.10 -16.89
N ILE A 96 6.20 2.86 -16.52
CA ILE A 96 7.60 2.44 -16.46
C ILE A 96 8.38 2.71 -17.76
N GLU A 97 7.75 2.50 -18.93
CA GLU A 97 8.37 2.78 -20.24
C GLU A 97 8.69 4.26 -20.47
N GLU A 98 7.93 5.18 -19.88
CA GLU A 98 8.19 6.62 -19.97
C GLU A 98 9.37 7.01 -19.07
N VAL A 99 9.45 6.40 -17.89
CA VAL A 99 10.56 6.61 -16.95
C VAL A 99 11.86 6.03 -17.50
N GLU A 100 11.84 4.80 -18.02
CA GLU A 100 13.00 4.15 -18.64
C GLU A 100 13.58 5.00 -19.78
N ARG A 101 12.69 5.57 -20.63
CA ARG A 101 13.09 6.50 -21.69
C ARG A 101 13.69 7.80 -21.13
N LEU A 102 13.14 8.34 -20.04
CA LEU A 102 13.64 9.56 -19.41
C LEU A 102 15.05 9.38 -18.82
N ILE A 103 15.32 8.23 -18.22
CA ILE A 103 16.61 7.93 -17.57
C ILE A 103 17.63 7.26 -18.52
N GLY A 104 17.24 6.96 -19.77
CA GLY A 104 18.09 6.27 -20.73
C GLY A 104 18.31 4.78 -20.45
N ASP A 105 17.42 4.15 -19.66
CA ASP A 105 17.50 2.72 -19.35
C ASP A 105 16.99 1.87 -20.53
N SER A 106 17.86 1.69 -21.52
CA SER A 106 17.60 0.88 -22.71
C SER A 106 17.67 -0.63 -22.46
N THR A 107 18.19 -1.02 -21.31
CA THR A 107 18.43 -2.42 -20.90
C THR A 107 17.42 -2.94 -19.88
N SER A 108 16.43 -2.11 -19.51
CA SER A 108 15.40 -2.43 -18.51
C SER A 108 15.96 -2.88 -17.15
N LEU A 109 17.09 -2.29 -16.73
CA LEU A 109 17.70 -2.58 -15.42
C LEU A 109 16.75 -2.25 -14.28
N LEU A 110 15.96 -1.17 -14.41
CA LEU A 110 14.95 -0.77 -13.45
C LEU A 110 13.92 -1.89 -13.20
N ARG A 111 13.49 -2.59 -14.25
CA ARG A 111 12.54 -3.72 -14.13
C ARG A 111 13.17 -4.90 -13.40
N VAL A 112 14.43 -5.20 -13.70
CA VAL A 112 15.17 -6.29 -13.04
C VAL A 112 15.34 -6.01 -11.55
N ASP A 113 15.67 -4.77 -11.18
CA ASP A 113 15.80 -4.37 -9.78
C ASP A 113 14.47 -4.49 -9.03
N ILE A 114 13.37 -4.02 -9.62
CA ILE A 114 12.03 -4.14 -9.02
C ILE A 114 11.63 -5.62 -8.90
N TRP A 115 11.97 -6.45 -9.88
CA TRP A 115 11.74 -7.89 -9.82
C TRP A 115 12.49 -8.55 -8.66
N ASP A 116 13.78 -8.25 -8.47
CA ASP A 116 14.56 -8.80 -7.36
C ASP A 116 14.01 -8.35 -6.01
N GLN A 117 13.62 -7.08 -5.90
CA GLN A 117 12.97 -6.54 -4.70
C GLN A 117 11.64 -7.25 -4.41
N LEU A 118 10.77 -7.45 -5.40
CA LEU A 118 9.51 -8.17 -5.24
C LEU A 118 9.75 -9.59 -4.74
N ARG A 119 10.68 -10.30 -5.37
CA ARG A 119 11.05 -11.68 -4.99
C ARG A 119 11.54 -11.73 -3.54
N GLY A 120 12.39 -10.79 -3.15
CA GLY A 120 12.90 -10.67 -1.78
C GLY A 120 11.80 -10.44 -0.75
N HIS A 121 10.87 -9.52 -1.04
CA HIS A 121 9.75 -9.20 -0.14
C HIS A 121 8.73 -10.33 -0.02
N ILE A 122 8.40 -11.00 -1.13
CA ILE A 122 7.52 -12.19 -1.10
C ILE A 122 8.14 -13.27 -0.23
N ALA A 123 9.42 -13.60 -0.47
CA ALA A 123 10.11 -14.62 0.32
C ALA A 123 10.22 -14.25 1.80
N MET A 124 10.39 -12.97 2.13
CA MET A 124 10.39 -12.48 3.50
C MET A 124 9.02 -12.63 4.16
N ALA A 125 7.94 -12.22 3.48
CA ALA A 125 6.57 -12.33 3.98
C ALA A 125 6.19 -13.79 4.23
N GLU A 126 6.53 -14.71 3.31
CA GLU A 126 6.29 -16.15 3.50
C GLU A 126 7.05 -16.71 4.70
N ARG A 127 8.32 -16.33 4.89
CA ARG A 127 9.11 -16.77 6.05
C ARG A 127 8.51 -16.24 7.35
N GLN A 128 8.08 -14.98 7.36
CA GLN A 128 7.44 -14.38 8.53
C GLN A 128 6.11 -15.06 8.87
N PHE A 129 5.29 -15.40 7.86
CA PHE A 129 4.07 -16.16 8.11
C PHE A 129 4.39 -17.55 8.68
N ARG A 130 5.36 -18.27 8.08
CA ARG A 130 5.81 -19.59 8.57
C ARG A 130 6.31 -19.54 10.01
N SER A 131 6.97 -18.46 10.45
CA SER A 131 7.41 -18.33 11.84
C SER A 131 6.27 -18.04 12.81
N GLN A 132 5.15 -17.49 12.33
CA GLN A 132 3.94 -17.25 13.14
C GLN A 132 3.04 -18.48 13.25
N VAL A 133 3.15 -19.45 12.33
CA VAL A 133 2.33 -20.68 12.29
C VAL A 133 2.17 -21.37 13.66
N PRO A 134 3.22 -21.54 14.49
CA PRO A 134 3.06 -22.17 15.81
C PRO A 134 2.11 -21.44 16.76
N GLY A 135 1.96 -20.11 16.63
CA GLY A 135 1.05 -19.29 17.44
C GLY A 135 -0.36 -19.14 16.83
N LEU A 136 -0.55 -19.56 15.57
CA LEU A 136 -1.83 -19.41 14.88
C LEU A 136 -2.99 -20.18 15.54
N PRO A 137 -2.83 -21.41 16.09
CA PRO A 137 -3.95 -22.10 16.73
C PRO A 137 -4.63 -21.29 17.84
N GLN A 138 -3.86 -20.54 18.62
CA GLN A 138 -4.39 -19.71 19.70
C GLN A 138 -5.10 -18.46 19.18
N LEU A 139 -4.59 -17.85 18.09
CA LEU A 139 -5.26 -16.73 17.42
C LEU A 139 -6.55 -17.19 16.73
N LEU A 140 -6.54 -18.36 16.07
CA LEU A 140 -7.69 -18.92 15.36
C LEU A 140 -8.79 -19.42 16.29
N SER A 141 -8.48 -19.70 17.56
CA SER A 141 -9.48 -20.07 18.57
C SER A 141 -10.51 -18.96 18.80
N GLY A 142 -10.13 -17.68 18.60
CA GLY A 142 -11.07 -16.55 18.64
C GLY A 142 -11.99 -16.44 17.42
N TRP A 143 -11.70 -17.20 16.36
CA TRP A 143 -12.49 -17.28 15.12
C TRP A 143 -13.27 -18.59 15.01
N ALA A 144 -13.21 -19.46 16.01
CA ALA A 144 -13.95 -20.71 16.04
C ALA A 144 -15.46 -20.43 16.04
N ALA A 145 -16.21 -21.19 15.22
CA ALA A 145 -17.66 -21.08 15.18
C ALA A 145 -18.26 -21.33 16.58
N PRO A 146 -19.29 -20.57 17.01
CA PRO A 146 -19.97 -20.86 18.27
C PRO A 146 -20.49 -22.30 18.25
N ALA A 147 -20.21 -23.06 19.30
CA ALA A 147 -20.73 -24.42 19.42
C ALA A 147 -22.26 -24.39 19.34
N GLU A 148 -22.85 -25.15 18.42
CA GLU A 148 -24.30 -25.34 18.36
C GLU A 148 -24.77 -25.81 19.74
N THR A 149 -25.61 -25.00 20.36
CA THR A 149 -26.25 -25.37 21.63
C THR A 149 -27.13 -26.59 21.34
N PRO A 150 -26.95 -27.74 22.01
CA PRO A 150 -27.84 -28.87 21.80
C PRO A 150 -29.28 -28.43 22.14
N PRO A 151 -30.31 -28.88 21.41
CA PRO A 151 -31.68 -28.53 21.72
C PRO A 151 -31.99 -29.07 23.12
N GLY A 152 -32.29 -28.16 24.05
CA GLY A 152 -32.67 -28.51 25.41
C GLY A 152 -33.89 -29.40 25.44
N ASP A 153 -33.80 -30.48 26.22
CA ASP A 153 -34.92 -31.33 26.63
C ASP A 153 -36.05 -30.46 27.21
N ARG A 154 -37.27 -30.66 26.66
CA ARG A 154 -38.54 -30.17 27.21
C ARG A 154 -39.15 -31.23 28.11
#